data_AF-O34877-F1
#
_entry.id   AF-O34877-F1
#
_cell.length_a   1.000
_cell.length_b   1.000
_cell.length_c   1.000
_cell.angle_alpha   90.00
_cell.angle_beta   90.00
_cell.angle_gamma   90.00
#
_symmetry.space_group_name_H-M   'P 1'
#
loop_
_entity.id
_entity.type
_entity.pdbx_description
1 polymer ?
#
loop_
_entity_poly.entity_id
_entity_poly.type
_entity_poly.pdbx_seq_one_letter_code
_entity_poly.pdbx_strand_id
1 'polypeptide(L)'
;MNEPLVFMFSGQGSQYYHMGKELFKENTVFRQSMLEMDAIAARRIGTSIVEEIYHPGKRVSDPFDSILFSHPAIFMIEYSLYKVLEDRGIYPDYVLGSSLGEFAAAAVSGVSDAEDMLDCILEQAIIIQNSCDKGKMLAILDKPQLLNDHPQLFGNSELISINYDSHFVISGEEDHIRKIMEDLKEKQILCQLLPVSYAFHSSLIDPAESAYAEFLRSKSFQKPSIPIVSSLTGSCLHVMDENFFWNAVRKPMMFREAIRYLESQHTCKFIDLGPSGTLAAFVKQLIPGDSADRCCSIITPFHQELKNLNTVEYFRTPERKFTR
;
A
#
# COMPACT_ATOMS: atom_id res chain seq x y z
N MET A 1 -6.61 -10.97 27.80
CA MET A 1 -5.97 -11.43 26.55
C MET A 1 -5.56 -10.15 25.82
N ASN A 2 -4.31 -10.01 25.37
CA ASN A 2 -3.92 -8.79 24.64
C ASN A 2 -4.60 -8.80 23.27
N GLU A 3 -5.17 -7.65 22.87
CA GLU A 3 -5.71 -7.43 21.53
C GLU A 3 -4.60 -7.62 20.49
N PRO A 4 -4.81 -8.44 19.42
CA PRO A 4 -3.81 -8.64 18.39
C PRO A 4 -3.43 -7.34 17.68
N LEU A 5 -2.16 -7.19 17.35
CA LEU A 5 -1.62 -6.04 16.62
C LEU A 5 -1.50 -6.35 15.13
N VAL A 6 -2.06 -5.48 14.28
CA VAL A 6 -2.04 -5.58 12.83
C VAL A 6 -1.18 -4.47 12.25
N PHE A 7 -0.13 -4.83 11.53
CA PHE A 7 0.63 -3.87 10.73
C PHE A 7 0.03 -3.82 9.32
N MET A 8 -0.33 -2.62 8.85
CA MET A 8 -0.95 -2.43 7.54
C MET A 8 0.01 -1.74 6.58
N PHE A 9 0.05 -2.24 5.35
CA PHE A 9 0.95 -1.82 4.28
C PHE A 9 0.11 -1.35 3.09
N SER A 10 0.39 -0.15 2.62
CA SER A 10 -0.41 0.58 1.65
C SER A 10 0.09 0.40 0.22
N GLY A 11 -0.82 0.63 -0.73
CA GLY A 11 -0.50 0.57 -2.15
C GLY A 11 -0.08 1.92 -2.72
N GLN A 12 0.12 1.92 -4.04
CA GLN A 12 0.25 3.16 -4.82
C GLN A 12 -0.95 4.10 -4.56
N GLY A 13 -0.65 5.38 -4.39
CA GLY A 13 -1.58 6.44 -4.01
C GLY A 13 -1.29 7.05 -2.63
N SER A 14 -0.46 6.38 -1.81
CA SER A 14 -0.03 6.87 -0.48
C SER A 14 1.23 7.75 -0.53
N GLN A 15 2.00 7.67 -1.61
CA GLN A 15 3.31 8.33 -1.73
C GLN A 15 3.25 9.83 -1.97
N TYR A 16 4.28 10.53 -1.51
CA TYR A 16 4.53 11.94 -1.76
C TYR A 16 6.01 12.26 -1.53
N TYR A 17 6.54 13.31 -2.17
CA TYR A 17 7.92 13.75 -1.89
C TYR A 17 8.08 14.11 -0.41
N HIS A 18 9.25 13.82 0.15
CA HIS A 18 9.59 14.03 1.57
C HIS A 18 8.83 13.15 2.57
N MET A 19 8.10 12.13 2.15
CA MET A 19 7.54 11.14 3.08
C MET A 19 8.62 10.52 3.98
N GLY A 20 8.34 10.37 5.27
CA GLY A 20 9.29 9.81 6.24
C GLY A 20 10.55 10.65 6.51
N LYS A 21 10.60 11.91 6.05
CA LYS A 21 11.79 12.77 6.16
C LYS A 21 12.28 13.01 7.59
N GLU A 22 11.37 13.11 8.56
CA GLU A 22 11.75 13.23 9.97
C GLU A 22 12.48 11.95 10.45
N LEU A 23 11.94 10.78 10.12
CA LEU A 23 12.56 9.48 10.46
C LEU A 23 13.91 9.31 9.78
N PHE A 24 14.03 9.65 8.50
CA PHE A 24 15.29 9.54 7.77
C PHE A 24 16.40 10.40 8.39
N LYS A 25 16.06 11.60 8.88
CA LYS A 25 17.03 12.48 9.55
C LYS A 25 17.37 12.02 10.96
N GLU A 26 16.36 11.70 11.76
CA GLU A 26 16.51 11.58 13.21
C GLU A 26 16.57 10.13 13.72
N ASN A 27 16.14 9.15 12.92
CA ASN A 27 16.15 7.73 13.30
C ASN A 27 17.20 6.94 12.51
N THR A 28 18.21 6.43 13.20
CA THR A 28 19.32 5.69 12.58
C THR A 28 18.89 4.36 11.95
N VAL A 29 17.97 3.62 12.55
CA VAL A 29 17.48 2.33 12.03
C VAL A 29 16.72 2.54 10.72
N PHE A 30 15.83 3.53 10.69
CA PHE A 30 15.11 3.91 9.48
C PHE A 30 16.07 4.32 8.36
N ARG A 31 17.00 5.24 8.66
CA ARG A 31 17.96 5.74 7.69
C ARG A 31 18.85 4.63 7.13
N GLN A 32 19.35 3.74 7.98
CA GLN A 32 20.21 2.64 7.55
C GLN A 32 19.46 1.68 6.61
N SER A 33 18.23 1.28 6.99
CA SER A 33 17.41 0.41 6.16
C SER A 33 17.08 1.04 4.80
N MET A 34 16.73 2.34 4.78
CA MET A 34 16.51 3.09 3.54
C MET A 34 17.76 3.09 2.64
N LEU A 35 18.94 3.36 3.19
CA LEU A 35 20.18 3.45 2.41
C LEU A 35 20.66 2.08 1.88
N GLU A 36 20.43 1.00 2.63
CA GLU A 36 20.74 -0.37 2.19
C GLU A 36 19.89 -0.78 0.99
N MET A 37 18.56 -0.56 1.08
CA MET A 37 17.65 -0.83 -0.03
C MET A 37 17.89 0.10 -1.22
N ASP A 38 18.21 1.38 -0.97
CA ASP A 38 18.54 2.34 -2.02
C ASP A 38 19.75 1.90 -2.84
N ALA A 39 20.79 1.37 -2.18
CA ALA A 39 21.97 0.85 -2.88
C ALA A 39 21.62 -0.32 -3.81
N ILE A 40 20.64 -1.15 -3.46
CA ILE A 40 20.14 -2.23 -4.32
C ILE A 40 19.37 -1.65 -5.51
N ALA A 41 18.41 -0.76 -5.25
CA ALA A 41 17.61 -0.12 -6.29
C ALA A 41 18.48 0.66 -7.28
N ALA A 42 19.43 1.47 -6.79
CA ALA A 42 20.32 2.28 -7.61
C ALA A 42 21.21 1.42 -8.52
N ARG A 43 21.65 0.23 -8.09
CA ARG A 43 22.37 -0.70 -8.98
C ARG A 43 21.49 -1.23 -10.10
N ARG A 44 20.17 -1.36 -9.87
CA ARG A 44 19.22 -1.90 -10.85
C ARG A 44 18.78 -0.86 -11.86
N ILE A 45 18.44 0.35 -11.40
CA ILE A 45 17.83 1.40 -12.25
C ILE A 45 18.77 2.57 -12.57
N GLY A 46 19.98 2.60 -12.00
CA GLY A 46 21.01 3.60 -12.29
C GLY A 46 20.88 4.93 -11.56
N THR A 47 19.95 5.05 -10.60
CA THR A 47 19.67 6.29 -9.87
C THR A 47 19.15 5.99 -8.45
N SER A 48 19.41 6.89 -7.50
CA SER A 48 18.98 6.75 -6.12
C SER A 48 17.50 7.09 -5.96
N ILE A 49 16.75 6.18 -5.35
CA ILE A 49 15.37 6.39 -4.94
C ILE A 49 15.32 7.40 -3.78
N VAL A 50 16.26 7.30 -2.84
CA VAL A 50 16.37 8.22 -1.69
C VAL A 50 16.60 9.67 -2.14
N GLU A 51 17.49 9.88 -3.11
CA GLU A 51 17.72 11.22 -3.68
C GLU A 51 16.46 11.79 -4.35
N GLU A 52 15.68 10.95 -5.03
CA GLU A 52 14.42 11.36 -5.65
C GLU A 52 13.34 11.69 -4.60
N ILE A 53 13.13 10.83 -3.58
CA ILE A 53 12.15 11.06 -2.51
C ILE A 53 12.41 12.42 -1.82
N TYR A 54 13.68 12.71 -1.52
CA TYR A 54 14.09 13.90 -0.78
C TYR A 54 14.61 15.04 -1.67
N HIS A 55 14.29 15.02 -2.96
CA HIS A 55 14.78 15.99 -3.93
C HIS A 55 14.49 17.44 -3.45
N PRO A 56 15.50 18.32 -3.29
CA PRO A 56 15.34 19.62 -2.64
C PRO A 56 14.46 20.59 -3.44
N GLY A 57 14.35 20.41 -4.76
CA GLY A 57 13.49 21.20 -5.64
C GLY A 57 12.03 20.74 -5.71
N LYS A 58 11.65 19.66 -5.01
CA LYS A 58 10.28 19.12 -5.00
C LYS A 58 9.59 19.46 -3.70
N ARG A 59 8.28 19.66 -3.73
CA ARG A 59 7.41 19.90 -2.56
C ARG A 59 6.52 18.68 -2.33
N VAL A 60 6.01 18.55 -1.10
CA VAL A 60 5.03 17.50 -0.73
C VAL A 60 3.81 17.47 -1.67
N SER A 61 3.41 18.63 -2.21
CA SER A 61 2.28 18.76 -3.14
C SER A 61 2.58 18.39 -4.59
N ASP A 62 3.85 18.25 -4.96
CA ASP A 62 4.23 17.93 -6.34
C ASP A 62 4.01 16.41 -6.60
N PRO A 63 3.64 16.00 -7.82
CA PRO A 63 3.32 14.61 -8.11
C PRO A 63 4.55 13.69 -8.02
N PHE A 64 4.43 12.62 -7.24
CA PHE A 64 5.41 11.54 -7.14
C PHE A 64 4.78 10.24 -7.68
N ASP A 65 4.59 10.18 -9.00
CA ASP A 65 3.77 9.18 -9.68
C ASP A 65 4.50 8.39 -10.78
N SER A 66 5.81 8.59 -10.93
CA SER A 66 6.66 7.72 -11.74
C SER A 66 6.83 6.38 -11.01
N ILE A 67 6.27 5.29 -11.54
CA ILE A 67 6.25 3.98 -10.86
C ILE A 67 7.66 3.42 -10.64
N LEU A 68 8.64 3.78 -11.47
CA LEU A 68 10.03 3.41 -11.30
C LEU A 68 10.64 3.94 -9.99
N PHE A 69 10.11 5.05 -9.46
CA PHE A 69 10.52 5.62 -8.19
C PHE A 69 9.50 5.40 -7.08
N SER A 70 8.22 5.67 -7.36
CA SER A 70 7.16 5.62 -6.36
C SER A 70 6.93 4.22 -5.79
N HIS A 71 6.96 3.16 -6.61
CA HIS A 71 6.76 1.81 -6.10
C HIS A 71 7.87 1.37 -5.13
N PRO A 72 9.16 1.40 -5.50
CA PRO A 72 10.22 1.04 -4.56
C PRO A 72 10.26 2.00 -3.37
N ALA A 73 9.96 3.29 -3.56
CA ALA A 73 9.92 4.25 -2.46
C ALA A 73 8.87 3.91 -1.39
N ILE A 74 7.65 3.52 -1.78
CA ILE A 74 6.61 3.09 -0.83
C ILE A 74 7.11 1.89 -0.02
N PHE A 75 7.57 0.85 -0.71
CA PHE A 75 8.08 -0.37 -0.08
C PHE A 75 9.25 -0.07 0.88
N MET A 76 10.21 0.75 0.45
CA MET A 76 11.37 1.11 1.26
C MET A 76 10.96 1.86 2.54
N ILE A 77 10.03 2.81 2.45
CA ILE A 77 9.51 3.53 3.61
C ILE A 77 8.80 2.59 4.57
N GLU A 78 7.89 1.76 4.05
CA GLU A 78 7.08 0.82 4.81
C GLU A 78 7.93 -0.22 5.54
N TYR A 79 8.89 -0.84 4.82
CA TYR A 79 9.81 -1.82 5.39
C TYR A 79 10.76 -1.17 6.39
N SER A 80 11.31 0.01 6.09
CA SER A 80 12.19 0.73 7.04
C SER A 80 11.45 1.11 8.31
N LEU A 81 10.17 1.47 8.22
CA LEU A 81 9.34 1.73 9.39
C LEU A 81 9.06 0.44 10.19
N TYR A 82 8.84 -0.69 9.52
CA TYR A 82 8.80 -1.99 10.18
C TYR A 82 10.08 -2.26 10.98
N LYS A 83 11.27 -2.05 10.40
CA LYS A 83 12.56 -2.23 11.11
C LYS A 83 12.67 -1.37 12.36
N VAL A 84 12.12 -0.16 12.33
CA VAL A 84 12.08 0.75 13.49
C VAL A 84 11.17 0.25 14.60
N LEU A 85 10.03 -0.37 14.26
CA LEU A 85 9.13 -1.00 15.23
C LEU A 85 9.74 -2.28 15.81
N GLU A 86 10.39 -3.07 14.96
CA GLU A 86 11.13 -4.27 15.36
C GLU A 86 12.25 -3.95 16.37
N ASP A 87 13.05 -2.92 16.11
CA ASP A 87 14.12 -2.45 17.02
C ASP A 87 13.59 -2.00 18.39
N ARG A 88 12.34 -1.51 18.43
CA ARG A 88 11.63 -1.17 19.67
C ARG A 88 10.96 -2.38 20.36
N GLY A 89 11.01 -3.56 19.74
CA GLY A 89 10.35 -4.76 20.23
C GLY A 89 8.82 -4.74 20.06
N ILE A 90 8.31 -3.98 19.09
CA ILE A 90 6.89 -3.95 18.70
C ILE A 90 6.72 -4.85 17.47
N TYR A 91 6.01 -5.97 17.64
CA TYR A 91 5.85 -6.99 16.61
C TYR A 91 4.37 -7.16 16.25
N PRO A 92 4.03 -7.38 14.97
CA PRO A 92 2.67 -7.69 14.57
C PRO A 92 2.28 -9.13 14.93
N ASP A 93 1.00 -9.31 15.24
CA ASP A 93 0.32 -10.62 15.23
C ASP A 93 -0.18 -10.98 13.84
N TYR A 94 -0.54 -9.96 13.05
CA TYR A 94 -0.94 -10.07 11.66
C TYR A 94 -0.29 -8.96 10.84
N VAL A 95 -0.01 -9.26 9.58
CA VAL A 95 0.27 -8.21 8.59
C VAL A 95 -0.89 -8.14 7.60
N LEU A 96 -1.22 -6.92 7.16
CA LEU A 96 -2.21 -6.67 6.12
C LEU A 96 -1.56 -5.93 4.96
N GLY A 97 -1.53 -6.56 3.80
CA GLY A 97 -1.09 -5.94 2.55
C GLY A 97 -2.27 -5.38 1.76
N SER A 98 -2.06 -4.24 1.09
CA SER A 98 -3.03 -3.73 0.12
C SER A 98 -2.37 -3.32 -1.18
N SER A 99 -2.72 -3.98 -2.28
CA SER A 99 -2.09 -3.77 -3.61
C SER A 99 -0.56 -3.90 -3.53
N LEU A 100 0.20 -2.85 -3.86
CA LEU A 100 1.65 -2.83 -3.70
C LEU A 100 2.12 -3.13 -2.26
N GLY A 101 1.31 -2.82 -1.24
CA GLY A 101 1.62 -3.13 0.17
C GLY A 101 1.67 -4.63 0.46
N GLU A 102 1.14 -5.49 -0.42
CA GLU A 102 1.26 -6.95 -0.31
C GLU A 102 2.73 -7.42 -0.38
N PHE A 103 3.59 -6.68 -1.07
CA PHE A 103 5.03 -6.98 -1.15
C PHE A 103 5.74 -6.66 0.17
N ALA A 104 5.38 -5.55 0.83
CA ALA A 104 5.89 -5.23 2.17
C ALA A 104 5.39 -6.24 3.21
N ALA A 105 4.11 -6.63 3.14
CA ALA A 105 3.56 -7.69 3.98
C ALA A 105 4.29 -9.04 3.77
N ALA A 106 4.61 -9.40 2.52
CA ALA A 106 5.39 -10.60 2.20
C ALA A 106 6.82 -10.55 2.75
N ALA A 107 7.52 -9.41 2.63
CA ALA A 107 8.85 -9.22 3.20
C ALA A 107 8.83 -9.36 4.73
N VAL A 108 7.89 -8.68 5.40
CA VAL A 108 7.79 -8.66 6.87
C VAL A 108 7.39 -10.03 7.44
N SER A 109 6.53 -10.77 6.74
CA SER A 109 6.10 -12.11 7.17
C SER A 109 7.11 -13.21 6.86
N GLY A 110 8.20 -12.91 6.16
CA GLY A 110 9.25 -13.86 5.79
C GLY A 110 8.88 -14.78 4.63
N VAL A 111 7.91 -14.39 3.79
CA VAL A 111 7.62 -15.08 2.52
C VAL A 111 8.80 -14.95 1.57
N SER A 112 9.46 -13.81 1.57
CA SER A 112 10.69 -13.53 0.84
C SER A 112 11.48 -12.47 1.62
N ASP A 113 12.77 -12.30 1.32
CA ASP A 113 13.52 -11.21 1.93
C ASP A 113 13.16 -9.86 1.28
N ALA A 114 13.61 -8.77 1.90
CA ALA A 114 13.24 -7.44 1.45
C ALA A 114 13.93 -7.08 0.13
N GLU A 115 15.11 -7.63 -0.10
CA GLU A 115 15.91 -7.45 -1.30
C GLU A 115 15.23 -8.08 -2.54
N ASP A 116 14.73 -9.31 -2.43
CA ASP A 116 13.98 -9.98 -3.49
C ASP A 116 12.61 -9.31 -3.71
N MET A 117 11.92 -8.89 -2.65
CA MET A 117 10.67 -8.15 -2.80
C MET A 117 10.88 -6.80 -3.50
N LEU A 118 11.95 -6.08 -3.14
CA LEU A 118 12.33 -4.84 -3.83
C LEU A 118 12.66 -5.10 -5.31
N ASP A 119 13.37 -6.17 -5.63
CA ASP A 119 13.64 -6.56 -7.02
C ASP A 119 12.36 -6.88 -7.79
N CYS A 120 11.40 -7.58 -7.16
CA CYS A 120 10.09 -7.85 -7.76
C CYS A 120 9.30 -6.56 -8.06
N ILE A 121 9.42 -5.56 -7.21
CA ILE A 121 8.77 -4.26 -7.40
C ILE A 121 9.44 -3.46 -8.52
N LEU A 122 10.77 -3.44 -8.55
CA LEU A 122 11.54 -2.75 -9.59
C LEU A 122 11.25 -3.35 -10.97
N GLU A 123 11.27 -4.68 -11.08
CA GLU A 123 10.94 -5.35 -12.34
C GLU A 123 9.48 -5.10 -12.77
N GLN A 124 8.54 -5.15 -11.83
CA GLN A 124 7.14 -4.81 -12.09
C GLN A 124 7.01 -3.41 -12.70
N ALA A 125 7.68 -2.41 -12.10
CA ALA A 125 7.65 -1.04 -12.58
C ALA A 125 8.25 -0.91 -13.99
N ILE A 126 9.36 -1.61 -14.27
CA ILE A 126 10.02 -1.63 -15.58
C ILE A 126 9.12 -2.25 -16.64
N ILE A 127 8.50 -3.39 -16.35
CA ILE A 127 7.64 -4.08 -17.32
C ILE A 127 6.40 -3.25 -17.62
N ILE A 128 5.69 -2.76 -16.58
CA ILE A 128 4.48 -1.97 -16.76
C ILE A 128 4.77 -0.68 -17.53
N GLN A 129 5.88 0.02 -17.22
CA GLN A 129 6.16 1.26 -17.94
C GLN A 129 6.44 1.06 -19.43
N ASN A 130 6.98 -0.10 -19.80
CA ASN A 130 7.40 -0.41 -21.17
C ASN A 130 6.30 -1.06 -22.01
N SER A 131 5.25 -1.61 -21.38
CA SER A 131 4.25 -2.43 -22.06
C SER A 131 2.82 -1.89 -21.97
N CYS A 132 2.53 -1.04 -20.99
CA CYS A 132 1.16 -0.57 -20.73
C CYS A 132 0.99 0.91 -21.08
N ASP A 133 -0.18 1.24 -21.62
CA ASP A 133 -0.58 2.63 -21.81
C ASP A 133 -0.89 3.31 -20.47
N LYS A 134 -0.82 4.64 -20.47
CA LYS A 134 -1.17 5.44 -19.30
C LYS A 134 -2.67 5.36 -19.02
N GLY A 135 -3.03 5.43 -17.74
CA GLY A 135 -4.40 5.42 -17.27
C GLY A 135 -4.54 6.18 -15.96
N LYS A 136 -5.75 6.22 -15.41
CA LYS A 136 -6.05 6.94 -14.17
C LYS A 136 -6.88 6.10 -13.22
N MET A 137 -6.77 6.44 -11.94
CA MET A 137 -7.62 5.93 -10.87
C MET A 137 -8.35 7.11 -10.21
N LEU A 138 -9.63 6.93 -9.92
CA LEU A 138 -10.51 7.97 -9.37
C LEU A 138 -11.17 7.44 -8.09
N ALA A 139 -10.92 8.10 -6.96
CA ALA A 139 -11.66 7.88 -5.73
C ALA A 139 -12.96 8.68 -5.77
N ILE A 140 -14.08 8.04 -5.41
CA ILE A 140 -15.42 8.62 -5.43
C ILE A 140 -16.01 8.48 -4.03
N LEU A 141 -16.44 9.60 -3.44
CA LEU A 141 -17.02 9.67 -2.10
C LEU A 141 -18.55 9.55 -2.18
N ASP A 142 -19.01 8.35 -2.55
CA ASP A 142 -20.42 7.99 -2.60
C ASP A 142 -20.57 6.46 -2.42
N LYS A 143 -21.80 5.97 -2.38
CA LYS A 143 -22.11 4.54 -2.37
C LYS A 143 -21.75 3.92 -3.72
N PRO A 144 -21.17 2.70 -3.74
CA PRO A 144 -20.84 2.00 -4.98
C PRO A 144 -22.07 1.64 -5.83
N GLN A 145 -23.28 1.76 -5.28
CA GLN A 145 -24.53 1.67 -6.03
C GLN A 145 -24.58 2.64 -7.23
N LEU A 146 -23.85 3.77 -7.16
CA LEU A 146 -23.70 4.73 -8.24
C LEU A 146 -23.25 4.08 -9.57
N LEU A 147 -22.43 3.02 -9.51
CA LEU A 147 -21.98 2.26 -10.68
C LEU A 147 -23.15 1.61 -11.44
N ASN A 148 -24.11 1.07 -10.68
CA ASN A 148 -25.30 0.42 -11.22
C ASN A 148 -26.35 1.43 -11.69
N ASP A 149 -26.41 2.59 -11.04
CA ASP A 149 -27.36 3.66 -11.38
C ASP A 149 -26.95 4.40 -12.67
N HIS A 150 -25.65 4.41 -13.00
CA HIS A 150 -25.08 5.09 -14.18
C HIS A 150 -24.17 4.19 -15.03
N PRO A 151 -24.64 3.05 -15.57
CA PRO A 151 -23.78 2.10 -16.28
C PRO A 151 -23.15 2.68 -17.55
N GLN A 152 -23.81 3.63 -18.22
CA GLN A 152 -23.26 4.32 -19.39
C GLN A 152 -22.08 5.23 -19.05
N LEU A 153 -22.07 5.76 -17.82
CA LEU A 153 -20.99 6.62 -17.34
C LEU A 153 -19.74 5.80 -17.01
N PHE A 154 -19.93 4.67 -16.32
CA PHE A 154 -18.84 3.84 -15.79
C PHE A 154 -18.45 2.66 -16.69
N GLY A 155 -19.13 2.45 -17.82
CA GLY A 155 -19.01 1.23 -18.63
C GLY A 155 -17.62 0.90 -19.16
N ASN A 156 -16.72 1.87 -19.29
CA ASN A 156 -15.32 1.66 -19.70
C ASN A 156 -14.35 1.89 -18.53
N SER A 157 -14.81 1.66 -17.30
CA SER A 157 -14.00 1.69 -16.08
C SER A 157 -14.18 0.40 -15.29
N GLU A 158 -13.16 0.03 -14.51
CA GLU A 158 -13.21 -1.13 -13.63
C GLU A 158 -13.23 -0.70 -12.17
N LEU A 159 -14.03 -1.38 -11.35
CA LEU A 159 -14.04 -1.19 -9.91
C LEU A 159 -12.75 -1.76 -9.32
N ILE A 160 -12.00 -0.92 -8.61
CA ILE A 160 -10.77 -1.30 -7.91
C ILE A 160 -11.08 -1.76 -6.51
N SER A 161 -11.86 -1.00 -5.75
CA SER A 161 -12.10 -1.27 -4.34
C SER A 161 -13.31 -0.54 -3.79
N ILE A 162 -13.93 -1.12 -2.76
CA ILE A 162 -14.86 -0.45 -1.88
C ILE A 162 -14.19 -0.39 -0.51
N ASN A 163 -13.71 0.80 -0.12
CA ASN A 163 -12.91 0.96 1.10
C ASN A 163 -13.80 1.12 2.33
N TYR A 164 -14.92 1.82 2.19
CA TYR A 164 -16.01 1.90 3.17
C TYR A 164 -17.29 2.29 2.43
N ASP A 165 -18.42 2.35 3.13
CA ASP A 165 -19.75 2.38 2.50
C ASP A 165 -19.99 3.59 1.59
N SER A 166 -19.27 4.70 1.80
CA SER A 166 -19.33 5.91 0.99
C SER A 166 -17.99 6.24 0.32
N HIS A 167 -17.16 5.23 0.01
CA HIS A 167 -15.92 5.42 -0.71
C HIS A 167 -15.54 4.20 -1.54
N PHE A 168 -15.47 4.39 -2.85
CA PHE A 168 -14.97 3.40 -3.79
C PHE A 168 -14.00 4.03 -4.78
N VAL A 169 -13.20 3.19 -5.45
CA VAL A 169 -12.21 3.63 -6.43
C VAL A 169 -12.43 2.89 -7.73
N ILE A 170 -12.37 3.60 -8.85
CA ILE A 170 -12.41 3.03 -10.20
C ILE A 170 -11.12 3.35 -10.96
N SER A 171 -10.80 2.55 -11.97
CA SER A 171 -9.72 2.81 -12.93
C SER A 171 -10.20 2.74 -14.36
N GLY A 172 -9.48 3.41 -15.26
CA GLY A 172 -9.80 3.43 -16.68
C GLY A 172 -8.84 4.30 -17.47
N GLU A 173 -9.12 4.40 -18.77
CA GLU A 173 -8.42 5.32 -19.67
C GLU A 173 -8.55 6.77 -19.20
N GLU A 174 -7.50 7.56 -19.40
CA GLU A 174 -7.45 8.93 -18.89
C GLU A 174 -8.64 9.79 -19.37
N ASP A 175 -8.94 9.76 -20.67
CA ASP A 175 -10.03 10.54 -21.24
C ASP A 175 -11.41 10.08 -20.72
N HIS A 176 -11.58 8.79 -20.46
CA HIS A 176 -12.82 8.28 -19.89
C HIS A 176 -12.98 8.69 -18.43
N ILE A 177 -11.92 8.58 -17.62
CA ILE A 177 -11.94 9.02 -16.22
C ILE A 177 -12.21 10.53 -16.11
N ARG A 178 -11.65 11.35 -17.02
CA ARG A 178 -11.95 12.79 -17.07
C ARG A 178 -13.42 13.08 -17.35
N LYS A 179 -14.05 12.37 -18.29
CA LYS A 179 -15.50 12.47 -18.55
C LYS A 179 -16.32 12.09 -17.34
N ILE A 180 -15.93 11.02 -16.62
CA ILE A 180 -16.59 10.62 -15.37
C ILE A 180 -16.50 11.75 -14.34
N MET A 181 -15.34 12.37 -14.16
CA MET A 181 -15.18 13.48 -13.21
C MET A 181 -16.06 14.68 -13.54
N GLU A 182 -16.19 15.04 -14.82
CA GLU A 182 -17.04 16.14 -15.27
C GLU A 182 -18.51 15.88 -14.94
N ASP A 183 -19.00 14.68 -15.26
CA ASP A 183 -20.37 14.25 -14.97
C ASP A 183 -20.66 14.16 -13.46
N LEU A 184 -19.72 13.64 -12.66
CA LEU A 184 -19.82 13.61 -11.19
C LEU A 184 -19.86 15.02 -10.61
N LYS A 185 -19.07 15.95 -11.15
CA LYS A 185 -19.09 17.36 -10.74
C LYS A 185 -20.44 18.02 -11.02
N GLU A 186 -21.06 17.74 -12.17
CA GLU A 186 -22.42 18.23 -12.48
C GLU A 186 -23.47 17.69 -11.49
N LYS A 187 -23.28 16.44 -11.04
CA LYS A 187 -24.11 15.78 -10.01
C LYS A 187 -23.75 16.17 -8.58
N GLN A 188 -22.76 17.04 -8.38
CA GLN A 188 -22.24 17.46 -7.07
C GLN A 188 -21.70 16.30 -6.22
N ILE A 189 -21.22 15.23 -6.87
CA ILE A 189 -20.59 14.08 -6.21
C ILE A 189 -19.10 14.35 -6.09
N LEU A 190 -18.57 14.22 -4.86
CA LEU A 190 -17.17 14.44 -4.58
C LEU A 190 -16.32 13.29 -5.12
N CYS A 191 -15.27 13.63 -5.86
CA CYS A 191 -14.28 12.68 -6.35
C CYS A 191 -12.88 13.30 -6.38
N GLN A 192 -11.85 12.46 -6.41
CA GLN A 192 -10.46 12.86 -6.40
C GLN A 192 -9.62 11.91 -7.28
N LEU A 193 -8.85 12.47 -8.21
CA LEU A 193 -7.83 11.71 -8.94
C LEU A 193 -6.72 11.26 -7.98
N LEU A 194 -6.39 9.98 -8.05
CA LEU A 194 -5.22 9.47 -7.34
C LEU A 194 -3.94 9.83 -8.10
N PRO A 195 -2.81 10.08 -7.40
CA PRO A 195 -1.53 10.45 -8.01
C PRO A 195 -0.86 9.23 -8.63
N VAL A 196 -1.45 8.71 -9.70
CA VAL A 196 -1.01 7.50 -10.42
C VAL A 196 -0.99 7.73 -11.92
N SER A 197 -0.07 7.03 -12.59
CA SER A 197 0.14 7.09 -14.03
C SER A 197 -0.51 5.94 -14.82
N TYR A 198 -0.95 4.88 -14.13
CA TYR A 198 -1.48 3.67 -14.74
C TYR A 198 -2.81 3.31 -14.08
N ALA A 199 -3.68 2.68 -14.85
CA ALA A 199 -4.95 2.15 -14.37
C ALA A 199 -4.72 0.77 -13.73
N PHE A 200 -4.08 0.74 -12.56
CA PHE A 200 -3.94 -0.50 -11.79
C PHE A 200 -5.32 -1.09 -11.45
N HIS A 201 -5.32 -2.39 -11.13
CA HIS A 201 -6.52 -3.17 -10.85
C HIS A 201 -7.50 -3.23 -12.03
N SER A 202 -7.00 -3.14 -13.27
CA SER A 202 -7.80 -3.13 -14.50
C SER A 202 -7.10 -3.85 -15.66
N SER A 203 -7.83 -4.16 -16.73
CA SER A 203 -7.29 -4.82 -17.93
C SER A 203 -6.28 -3.96 -18.68
N LEU A 204 -6.19 -2.67 -18.38
CA LEU A 204 -5.23 -1.76 -19.01
C LEU A 204 -3.78 -2.08 -18.63
N ILE A 205 -3.54 -2.89 -17.60
CA ILE A 205 -2.20 -3.38 -17.29
C ILE A 205 -1.91 -4.81 -17.80
N ASP A 206 -2.90 -5.52 -18.37
CA ASP A 206 -2.74 -6.90 -18.88
C ASP A 206 -1.55 -7.11 -19.84
N PRO A 207 -1.13 -6.14 -20.68
CA PRO A 207 0.08 -6.29 -21.49
C PRO A 207 1.36 -6.67 -20.72
N ALA A 208 1.43 -6.34 -19.42
CA ALA A 208 2.55 -6.68 -18.55
C ALA A 208 2.52 -8.11 -18.00
N GLU A 209 1.36 -8.79 -18.02
CA GLU A 209 1.12 -10.04 -17.28
C GLU A 209 2.14 -11.13 -17.61
N SER A 210 2.33 -11.41 -18.90
CA SER A 210 3.14 -12.55 -19.34
C SER A 210 4.62 -12.37 -18.98
N ALA A 211 5.16 -11.17 -19.17
CA ALA A 211 6.54 -10.87 -18.83
C ALA A 211 6.76 -10.90 -17.31
N TYR A 212 5.82 -10.36 -16.53
CA TYR A 212 5.95 -10.33 -15.07
C TYR A 212 5.77 -11.70 -14.44
N ALA A 213 4.81 -12.50 -14.91
CA ALA A 213 4.62 -13.88 -14.46
C ALA A 213 5.87 -14.74 -14.74
N GLU A 214 6.51 -14.56 -15.89
CA GLU A 214 7.77 -15.25 -16.20
C GLU A 214 8.89 -14.85 -15.23
N PHE A 215 9.02 -13.56 -14.91
CA PHE A 215 9.98 -13.12 -13.91
C PHE A 215 9.69 -13.71 -12.52
N LEU A 216 8.43 -13.70 -12.06
CA LEU A 216 8.04 -14.24 -10.75
C LEU A 216 8.33 -15.74 -10.60
N ARG A 217 8.32 -16.53 -11.69
CA ARG A 217 8.71 -17.95 -11.67
C ARG A 217 10.19 -18.17 -11.30
N SER A 218 11.03 -17.15 -11.47
CA SER A 218 12.45 -17.22 -11.07
C SER A 218 12.65 -16.98 -9.57
N LYS A 219 11.62 -16.55 -8.85
CA LYS A 219 11.66 -16.25 -7.42
C LYS A 219 11.21 -17.44 -6.57
N SER A 220 11.60 -17.42 -5.30
CA SER A 220 11.24 -18.45 -4.33
C SER A 220 10.47 -17.83 -3.18
N PHE A 221 9.26 -18.35 -2.91
CA PHE A 221 8.39 -17.88 -1.86
C PHE A 221 8.22 -18.94 -0.77
N GLN A 222 8.35 -18.52 0.49
CA GLN A 222 8.23 -19.35 1.67
C GLN A 222 6.84 -19.23 2.29
N LYS A 223 6.50 -20.17 3.17
CA LYS A 223 5.31 -20.03 4.00
C LYS A 223 5.49 -18.86 4.98
N PRO A 224 4.50 -17.97 5.14
CA PRO A 224 4.59 -16.88 6.09
C PRO A 224 4.76 -17.36 7.53
N SER A 225 5.67 -16.73 8.25
CA SER A 225 5.88 -16.91 9.69
C SER A 225 4.92 -16.06 10.54
N ILE A 226 4.45 -14.94 9.98
CA ILE A 226 3.40 -14.07 10.54
C ILE A 226 2.17 -14.18 9.65
N PRO A 227 0.97 -14.48 10.18
CA PRO A 227 -0.26 -14.54 9.40
C PRO A 227 -0.50 -13.28 8.55
N ILE A 228 -0.78 -13.48 7.27
CA ILE A 228 -1.06 -12.41 6.31
C ILE A 228 -2.55 -12.36 6.03
N VAL A 229 -3.18 -11.20 6.24
CA VAL A 229 -4.52 -10.91 5.72
C VAL A 229 -4.35 -10.06 4.46
N SER A 230 -4.91 -10.49 3.35
CA SER A 230 -4.67 -9.84 2.06
C SER A 230 -5.89 -9.06 1.60
N SER A 231 -5.67 -7.84 1.10
CA SER A 231 -6.76 -7.09 0.47
C SER A 231 -7.16 -7.69 -0.87
N LEU A 232 -6.31 -8.49 -1.54
CA LEU A 232 -6.72 -9.23 -2.74
C LEU A 232 -7.86 -10.24 -2.46
N THR A 233 -7.80 -10.94 -1.33
CA THR A 233 -8.74 -12.04 -1.02
C THR A 233 -9.78 -11.67 0.05
N GLY A 234 -9.56 -10.57 0.77
CA GLY A 234 -10.42 -10.16 1.88
C GLY A 234 -10.34 -11.07 3.11
N SER A 235 -9.32 -11.94 3.20
CA SER A 235 -9.18 -12.93 4.28
C SER A 235 -7.72 -13.33 4.51
N CYS A 236 -7.47 -14.23 5.46
CA CYS A 236 -6.13 -14.74 5.73
C CYS A 236 -5.63 -15.61 4.57
N LEU A 237 -4.41 -15.36 4.11
CA LEU A 237 -3.74 -16.19 3.12
C LEU A 237 -3.18 -17.46 3.77
N HIS A 238 -3.33 -18.58 3.08
CA HIS A 238 -2.72 -19.86 3.46
C HIS A 238 -1.54 -20.23 2.57
N VAL A 239 -1.56 -19.78 1.30
CA VAL A 239 -0.54 -19.99 0.28
C VAL A 239 -0.43 -18.72 -0.55
N MET A 240 0.79 -18.30 -0.87
CA MET A 240 1.06 -17.31 -1.91
C MET A 240 1.61 -18.06 -3.12
N ASP A 241 0.79 -18.18 -4.16
CA ASP A 241 1.20 -18.81 -5.43
C ASP A 241 2.00 -17.83 -6.31
N GLU A 242 2.55 -18.34 -7.41
CA GLU A 242 3.34 -17.55 -8.36
C GLU A 242 2.56 -16.42 -9.04
N ASN A 243 1.22 -16.47 -9.04
CA ASN A 243 0.37 -15.45 -9.66
C ASN A 243 -0.10 -14.40 -8.64
N PHE A 244 0.11 -14.63 -7.34
CA PHE A 244 -0.41 -13.78 -6.27
C PHE A 244 0.01 -12.32 -6.46
N PHE A 245 1.30 -12.07 -6.68
CA PHE A 245 1.84 -10.70 -6.80
C PHE A 245 1.37 -9.96 -8.07
N TRP A 246 1.12 -10.70 -9.16
CA TRP A 246 0.46 -10.12 -10.34
C TRP A 246 -1.00 -9.78 -10.02
N ASN A 247 -1.73 -10.72 -9.44
CA ASN A 247 -3.14 -10.51 -9.07
C ASN A 247 -3.32 -9.38 -8.06
N ALA A 248 -2.36 -9.19 -7.13
CA ALA A 248 -2.38 -8.12 -6.14
C ALA A 248 -2.46 -6.72 -6.78
N VAL A 249 -1.87 -6.52 -7.96
CA VAL A 249 -1.91 -5.24 -8.69
C VAL A 249 -2.93 -5.20 -9.82
N ARG A 250 -3.46 -6.36 -10.24
CA ARG A 250 -4.39 -6.50 -11.38
C ARG A 250 -5.85 -6.71 -11.01
N LYS A 251 -6.15 -7.44 -9.94
CA LYS A 251 -7.51 -7.78 -9.53
C LYS A 251 -8.05 -6.74 -8.54
N PRO A 252 -9.37 -6.57 -8.43
CA PRO A 252 -9.96 -5.69 -7.43
C PRO A 252 -9.55 -6.08 -6.00
N MET A 253 -9.46 -5.09 -5.13
CA MET A 253 -9.21 -5.24 -3.71
C MET A 253 -10.51 -5.32 -2.91
N MET A 254 -10.51 -6.26 -1.98
CA MET A 254 -11.49 -6.54 -0.95
C MET A 254 -11.00 -6.01 0.42
N PHE A 255 -10.52 -4.77 0.48
CA PHE A 255 -9.94 -4.18 1.70
C PHE A 255 -10.95 -4.14 2.86
N ARG A 256 -12.19 -3.71 2.60
CA ARG A 256 -13.25 -3.69 3.61
C ARG A 256 -13.52 -5.08 4.18
N GLU A 257 -13.51 -6.09 3.33
CA GLU A 257 -13.73 -7.48 3.69
C GLU A 257 -12.55 -8.02 4.51
N ALA A 258 -11.30 -7.63 4.20
CA ALA A 258 -10.13 -7.94 5.00
C ALA A 258 -10.22 -7.40 6.44
N ILE A 259 -10.69 -6.15 6.60
CA ILE A 259 -10.92 -5.56 7.93
C ILE A 259 -12.06 -6.27 8.67
N ARG A 260 -13.17 -6.56 7.98
CA ARG A 260 -14.29 -7.33 8.55
C ARG A 260 -13.86 -8.74 8.96
N TYR A 261 -13.00 -9.38 8.19
CA TYR A 261 -12.43 -10.67 8.52
C TYR A 261 -11.64 -10.57 9.83
N LEU A 262 -10.70 -9.64 9.95
CA LEU A 262 -9.92 -9.43 11.17
C LEU A 262 -10.81 -9.17 12.39
N GLU A 263 -11.75 -8.23 12.29
CA GLU A 263 -12.67 -7.89 13.39
C GLU A 263 -13.65 -9.02 13.75
N SER A 264 -13.93 -9.94 12.82
CA SER A 264 -14.73 -11.15 13.09
C SER A 264 -13.97 -12.19 13.92
N GLN A 265 -12.64 -12.20 13.83
CA GLN A 265 -11.79 -13.14 14.59
C GLN A 265 -11.48 -12.58 15.98
N HIS A 266 -11.05 -11.31 16.03
CA HIS A 266 -10.56 -10.66 17.24
C HIS A 266 -10.85 -9.16 17.20
N THR A 267 -10.97 -8.53 18.37
CA THR A 267 -10.81 -7.08 18.47
C THR A 267 -9.34 -6.74 18.27
N CYS A 268 -9.01 -6.10 17.14
CA CYS A 268 -7.62 -5.84 16.73
C CYS A 268 -7.20 -4.39 16.98
N LYS A 269 -5.89 -4.18 17.15
CA LYS A 269 -5.24 -2.87 17.05
C LYS A 269 -4.53 -2.77 15.72
N PHE A 270 -4.51 -1.59 15.11
CA PHE A 270 -4.01 -1.37 13.76
C PHE A 270 -2.97 -0.25 13.74
N ILE A 271 -1.81 -0.52 13.15
CA ILE A 271 -0.81 0.51 12.82
C ILE A 271 -0.70 0.56 11.30
N ASP A 272 -1.00 1.73 10.73
CA ASP A 272 -0.71 2.03 9.34
C ASP A 272 0.75 2.43 9.19
N LEU A 273 1.51 1.56 8.52
CA LEU A 273 2.91 1.79 8.17
C LEU A 273 3.04 2.50 6.81
N GLY A 274 1.92 2.73 6.11
CA GLY A 274 1.89 3.46 4.86
C GLY A 274 2.29 4.93 5.02
N PRO A 275 2.83 5.56 3.96
CA PRO A 275 3.33 6.93 4.03
C PRO A 275 2.28 7.99 4.43
N SER A 276 1.00 7.80 4.09
CA SER A 276 -0.02 8.85 4.20
C SER A 276 -1.02 8.67 5.36
N GLY A 277 -1.05 7.52 6.02
CA GLY A 277 -2.09 7.18 6.99
C GLY A 277 -3.47 6.88 6.37
N THR A 278 -3.52 6.61 5.06
CA THR A 278 -4.77 6.37 4.33
C THR A 278 -5.49 5.11 4.79
N LEU A 279 -4.78 4.02 5.08
CA LEU A 279 -5.42 2.78 5.54
C LEU A 279 -6.00 3.00 6.94
N ALA A 280 -5.30 3.72 7.83
CA ALA A 280 -5.83 4.08 9.14
C ALA A 280 -7.12 4.90 9.03
N ALA A 281 -7.20 5.84 8.09
CA ALA A 281 -8.41 6.61 7.84
C ALA A 281 -9.57 5.71 7.39
N PHE A 282 -9.32 4.72 6.53
CA PHE A 282 -10.34 3.76 6.07
C PHE A 282 -10.79 2.83 7.20
N VAL A 283 -9.85 2.26 7.97
CA VAL A 283 -10.17 1.39 9.12
C VAL A 283 -11.07 2.10 10.11
N LYS A 284 -10.82 3.39 10.41
CA LYS A 284 -11.66 4.19 11.32
C LYS A 284 -13.10 4.38 10.84
N GLN A 285 -13.38 4.22 9.54
CA GLN A 285 -14.75 4.21 9.00
C GLN A 285 -15.42 2.83 9.07
N LEU A 286 -14.64 1.77 9.27
CA LEU A 286 -15.10 0.38 9.25
C LEU A 286 -15.28 -0.22 10.65
N ILE A 287 -14.51 0.25 11.63
CA ILE A 287 -14.61 -0.19 13.02
C ILE A 287 -15.63 0.68 13.80
N PRO A 288 -16.18 0.19 14.92
CA PRO A 288 -17.09 0.96 15.76
C PRO A 288 -16.52 2.34 16.18
N GLY A 289 -17.35 3.37 16.24
CA GLY A 289 -16.89 4.76 16.40
C GLY A 289 -16.19 5.08 17.74
N ASP A 290 -16.45 4.30 18.79
CA ASP A 290 -15.76 4.38 20.09
C ASP A 290 -14.37 3.71 20.08
N SER A 291 -14.01 3.05 18.98
CA SER A 291 -12.78 2.28 18.82
C SER A 291 -11.67 3.01 18.05
N ALA A 292 -11.80 4.31 17.79
CA ALA A 292 -10.82 5.05 16.98
C ALA A 292 -9.38 4.99 17.51
N ASP A 293 -9.21 4.83 18.83
CA ASP A 293 -7.92 4.68 19.50
C ASP A 293 -7.23 3.34 19.21
N ARG A 294 -7.96 2.37 18.64
CA ARG A 294 -7.40 1.10 18.17
C ARG A 294 -6.65 1.25 16.84
N CYS A 295 -6.66 2.42 16.20
CA CYS A 295 -6.04 2.61 14.89
C CYS A 295 -5.22 3.90 14.81
N CYS A 296 -3.96 3.79 14.42
CA CYS A 296 -3.07 4.94 14.24
C CYS A 296 -2.23 4.84 12.96
N SER A 297 -1.68 5.97 12.53
CA SER A 297 -0.70 6.08 11.46
C SER A 297 0.57 6.74 12.00
N ILE A 298 1.74 6.28 11.56
CA ILE A 298 3.02 6.89 12.00
C ILE A 298 3.44 7.99 11.04
N ILE A 299 3.48 7.68 9.74
CA ILE A 299 3.86 8.63 8.70
C ILE A 299 2.62 9.30 8.14
N THR A 300 2.68 10.62 8.02
CA THR A 300 1.64 11.46 7.42
C THR A 300 2.30 12.66 6.73
N PRO A 301 1.60 13.36 5.80
CA PRO A 301 2.13 14.57 5.16
C PRO A 301 2.42 15.74 6.11
N PHE A 302 2.12 15.61 7.41
CA PHE A 302 2.33 16.65 8.43
C PHE A 302 3.67 16.56 9.16
N HIS A 303 4.52 15.58 8.84
CA HIS A 303 5.86 15.41 9.44
C HIS A 303 5.88 15.40 10.98
N GLN A 304 5.04 14.55 11.58
CA GLN A 304 4.98 14.31 13.03
C GLN A 304 5.40 12.87 13.36
N GLU A 305 6.22 12.24 12.53
CA GLU A 305 6.56 10.82 12.61
C GLU A 305 7.11 10.42 13.98
N LEU A 306 8.05 11.18 14.56
CA LEU A 306 8.63 10.87 15.87
C LEU A 306 7.61 10.96 17.00
N LYS A 307 6.73 11.96 16.93
CA LYS A 307 5.63 12.12 17.89
C LYS A 307 4.66 10.94 17.80
N ASN A 308 4.23 10.58 16.59
CA ASN A 308 3.31 9.47 16.36
C ASN A 308 3.96 8.12 16.74
N LEU A 309 5.26 7.98 16.52
CA LEU A 309 6.04 6.81 16.88
C LEU A 309 6.11 6.61 18.41
N ASN A 310 6.13 7.69 19.19
CA ASN A 310 6.02 7.57 20.65
C ASN A 310 4.62 7.15 21.10
N THR A 311 3.56 7.42 20.32
CA THR A 311 2.21 6.96 20.65
C THR A 311 2.00 5.46 20.38
N VAL A 312 2.79 4.83 19.52
CA VAL A 312 2.67 3.37 19.30
C VAL A 312 3.40 2.54 20.35
N GLU A 313 4.23 3.16 21.21
CA GLU A 313 4.86 2.48 22.35
C GLU A 313 3.82 1.89 23.33
N TYR A 314 2.60 2.43 23.37
CA TYR A 314 1.47 1.86 24.12
C TYR A 314 1.02 0.48 23.59
N PHE A 315 1.41 0.10 22.37
CA PHE A 315 1.15 -1.22 21.79
C PHE A 315 2.25 -2.24 22.07
N ARG A 316 3.32 -1.85 22.77
CA ARG A 316 4.38 -2.77 23.15
C ARG A 316 3.83 -3.86 24.06
N THR A 317 4.02 -5.11 23.65
CA THR A 317 3.66 -6.27 24.48
C THR A 317 4.79 -6.57 25.48
N PRO A 318 4.54 -6.75 26.78
CA PRO A 318 5.58 -7.22 27.70
C PRO A 318 6.08 -8.62 27.28
N GLU A 319 7.39 -8.71 27.03
CA GLU A 319 8.19 -9.92 26.76
C GLU A 319 7.57 -11.00 25.85
N ARG A 320 7.61 -10.83 24.52
CA ARG A 320 7.66 -11.98 23.59
C ARG A 320 9.12 -12.34 23.30
N LYS A 321 9.60 -13.46 23.85
CA LYS A 321 10.85 -14.09 23.39
C LYS A 321 10.55 -14.89 22.11
N PHE A 322 10.99 -14.43 20.96
CA PHE A 322 11.12 -15.30 19.79
C PHE A 322 12.32 -16.23 20.00
N THR A 323 12.07 -17.53 20.10
CA THR A 323 13.09 -18.54 19.84
C THR A 323 13.22 -18.65 18.31
N ARG A 324 14.34 -18.18 17.77
CA ARG A 324 14.78 -18.53 16.41
C ARG A 324 14.99 -20.04 16.29
#